data_AF-A0A7Y5I1H0-F1
#
_entry.id   AF-A0A7Y5I1H0-F1
#
_cell.length_a   1.000
_cell.length_b   1.000
_cell.length_c   1.000
_cell.angle_alpha   90.00
_cell.angle_beta   90.00
_cell.angle_gamma   90.00
#
_symmetry.space_group_name_H-M   'P 1'
#
loop_
_entity.id
_entity.type
_entity.pdbx_description
1 polymer ?
#
loop_
_entity_poly.entity_id
_entity_poly.type
_entity_poly.pdbx_seq_one_letter_code
_entity_poly.pdbx_strand_id
1 'polypeptide(L)' 'FLCPCHGSTFDMAGRVYKNKPSPDNLEVPPHVYLSDTRLLIGDDKKA' A
#
# COMPACT_ATOMS: atom_id res chain seq x y z
N PHE A 1 5.47 2.84 9.16
CA PHE A 1 5.40 4.08 8.35
C PHE A 1 4.56 5.14 9.07
N LEU A 2 4.82 6.44 8.86
CA LEU A 2 4.14 7.56 9.55
C LEU A 2 3.62 8.58 8.52
N CYS A 3 2.33 8.93 8.63
CA CYS A 3 1.76 10.10 7.95
C CYS A 3 1.83 11.32 8.90
N PRO A 4 2.67 12.33 8.63
CA PRO A 4 2.93 13.42 9.57
C PRO A 4 1.75 14.42 9.70
N CYS A 5 0.78 14.40 8.78
CA CYS A 5 -0.34 15.34 8.80
C CYS A 5 -1.25 15.15 10.02
N HIS A 6 -1.54 13.89 10.39
CA HIS A 6 -2.48 13.55 11.46
C HIS A 6 -1.96 12.41 12.37
N GLY A 7 -0.73 11.93 12.16
CA GLY A 7 -0.09 10.93 13.03
C GLY A 7 -0.55 9.48 12.80
N SER A 8 -1.19 9.18 11.66
CA SER A 8 -1.51 7.80 11.28
C SER A 8 -0.24 6.98 11.10
N THR A 9 -0.22 5.78 11.67
CA THR A 9 0.92 4.86 11.58
C THR A 9 0.48 3.54 10.99
N PHE A 10 1.36 2.95 10.18
CA PHE A 10 1.11 1.71 9.45
C PHE A 10 2.21 0.70 9.74
N ASP A 11 1.85 -0.58 9.74
CA ASP A 11 2.79 -1.68 9.87
C ASP A 11 3.59 -1.92 8.56
N MET A 12 4.44 -2.95 8.54
CA MET A 12 5.28 -3.25 7.38
C MET A 12 4.50 -3.72 6.15
N ALA A 13 3.25 -4.15 6.31
CA ALA A 13 2.37 -4.54 5.21
C ALA A 13 1.45 -3.39 4.75
N GLY A 14 1.65 -2.17 5.25
CA GLY A 14 0.83 -1.02 4.91
C GLY A 14 -0.55 -1.01 5.59
N ARG A 15 -0.77 -1.85 6.61
CA ARG A 15 -2.03 -1.86 7.36
C ARG A 15 -2.03 -0.79 8.45
N VAL A 16 -3.14 -0.08 8.59
CA VAL A 16 -3.29 0.96 9.62
C VAL A 16 -3.38 0.31 11.00
N TYR A 17 -2.66 0.86 11.99
CA TYR A 17 -2.85 0.44 13.37
C TYR A 17 -4.21 0.91 13.91
N LYS A 18 -4.79 0.14 14.83
CA LYS A 18 -6.04 0.53 15.51
C LYS A 18 -5.92 1.92 16.14
N ASN A 19 -7.04 2.64 16.19
CA ASN A 19 -7.17 3.97 16.79
C ASN A 19 -6.30 5.05 16.12
N LYS A 20 -6.08 4.95 14.80
CA LYS A 20 -5.44 5.99 13.99
C LYS A 20 -6.48 6.70 13.12
N PRO A 21 -6.25 7.98 12.75
CA PRO A 21 -7.21 8.74 11.94
C PRO A 21 -7.45 8.20 10.53
N SER A 22 -6.50 7.43 9.97
CA SER A 22 -6.68 6.82 8.64
C SER A 22 -7.80 5.77 8.72
N PRO A 23 -8.85 5.89 7.90
CA PRO A 23 -9.97 4.94 7.92
C PRO A 23 -9.55 3.57 7.38
N ASP A 24 -8.63 3.56 6.41
CA ASP A 24 -8.26 2.38 5.63
C ASP A 24 -6.76 2.10 5.65
N ASN A 25 -6.40 0.90 5.20
CA ASN A 25 -5.04 0.49 4.89
C ASN A 25 -4.55 1.19 3.62
N LEU A 26 -3.24 1.19 3.39
CA LEU A 26 -2.67 1.71 2.14
C LEU A 26 -3.16 0.86 0.96
N GLU A 27 -3.60 1.53 -0.12
CA GLU A 27 -4.02 0.87 -1.34
C GLU A 27 -2.85 0.11 -1.97
N VAL A 28 -3.14 -1.12 -2.41
CA VAL A 28 -2.20 -1.91 -3.22
C VAL A 28 -2.59 -1.71 -4.67
N PRO A 29 -1.81 -0.97 -5.47
CA PRO A 29 -2.15 -0.72 -6.86
C PRO A 29 -2.05 -2.03 -7.68
N PRO A 30 -2.82 -2.14 -8.78
CA PRO A 30 -2.64 -3.23 -9.75
C PRO A 30 -1.20 -3.32 -10.24
N HIS A 31 -0.68 -4.54 -10.36
CA HIS A 31 0.71 -4.74 -10.77
C HIS A 31 0.95 -6.13 -11.35
N VAL A 32 2.01 -6.23 -12.19
CA VAL A 32 2.48 -7.49 -12.77
C VAL A 32 4.01 -7.55 -12.77
N TYR A 33 4.54 -8.74 -12.49
CA TYR A 33 5.98 -9.01 -12.62
C TYR A 33 6.30 -9.29 -14.10
N LEU A 34 7.18 -8.46 -14.69
CA LEU A 34 7.68 -8.65 -16.06
C LEU A 34 8.89 -9.59 -16.10
N SER A 35 9.59 -9.71 -14.97
CA SER A 35 10.70 -10.63 -14.69
C SER A 35 10.91 -10.67 -13.17
N ASP A 36 11.82 -11.52 -12.68
CA ASP A 36 12.11 -11.66 -11.25
C ASP A 36 12.53 -10.35 -10.56
N THR A 37 13.08 -9.39 -11.30
CA THR A 37 13.58 -8.12 -10.76
C THR A 37 12.90 -6.89 -11.38
N ARG A 38 11.82 -7.06 -12.15
CA ARG A 38 11.11 -5.95 -12.81
C ARG A 38 9.60 -6.06 -12.63
N LEU A 39 9.03 -5.04 -12.01
CA LEU A 39 7.60 -4.90 -11.76
C LEU A 39 7.03 -3.73 -12.57
N LEU A 40 5.83 -3.92 -13.14
CA LEU A 40 5.04 -2.86 -13.78
C LEU A 40 3.82 -2.57 -12.90
N ILE A 41 3.65 -1.30 -12.51
CA ILE A 41 2.50 -0.80 -11.74
C ILE A 41 1.46 -0.20 -12.71
N GLY A 42 0.18 -0.47 -12.46
CA GLY A 42 -0.96 0.07 -13.24
C GLY A 42 -1.41 -0.81 -14.41
N ASP A 43 -0.94 -2.05 -14.52
CA ASP A 43 -1.43 -3.03 -15.50
C ASP A 43 -2.43 -3.99 -14.83
N ASP A 44 -3.69 -3.94 -15.26
CA ASP A 44 -4.84 -4.69 -14.72
C ASP A 44 -5.06 -6.05 -15.42
N LYS A 45 -4.06 -6.57 -16.15
CA LYS A 45 -4.21 -7.81 -16.94
C LYS A 45 -4.67 -9.06 -16.17
N LYS A 46 -4.76 -9.01 -14.84
CA LYS A 46 -5.41 -10.00 -13.99
C LYS A 46 -5.98 -9.33 -12.72
N ALA A 47 -7.19 -8.78 -12.80
CA ALA A 47 -8.08 -8.69 -11.64
C ALA A 47 -9.14 -9.80 -11.78
#